data_AF-A0A504IZ39-F1
#
_entry.id   AF-A0A504IZ39-F1
#
_cell.length_a   1.000
_cell.length_b   1.000
_cell.length_c   1.000
_cell.angle_alpha   90.00
_cell.angle_beta   90.00
_cell.angle_gamma   90.00
#
_symmetry.space_group_name_H-M   'P 1'
#
loop_
_entity.id
_entity.type
_entity.pdbx_description
1 polymer ?
#
loop_
_entity_poly.entity_id
_entity_poly.type
_entity_poly.pdbx_seq_one_letter_code
_entity_poly.pdbx_strand_id
1 'polypeptide(L)'
;MQRRQSAEERKRDTREKIQLGGLVVKAGLRSADRAVILGALVDLARRTDNQMEWARLRAIGKAAFGNDMEETRTHNGAGGTYDGNAVGPDRD
;
A
#
# COMPACT_ATOMS: atom_id res chain seq x y z
N MET A 1 -0.79 3.76 -36.06
CA MET A 1 0.57 4.14 -35.60
C MET A 1 0.60 4.02 -34.07
N GLN A 2 1.24 2.98 -33.51
CA GLN A 2 1.49 2.92 -32.06
C GLN A 2 2.61 3.91 -31.74
N ARG A 3 2.27 5.04 -31.08
CA ARG A 3 3.26 5.94 -30.50
C ARG A 3 4.12 5.12 -29.55
N ARG A 4 5.41 4.93 -29.90
CA ARG A 4 6.41 4.42 -28.96
C ARG A 4 6.49 5.43 -27.83
N GLN A 5 5.86 5.13 -26.70
CA GLN A 5 5.98 5.96 -25.51
C GLN A 5 7.46 6.08 -25.15
N SER A 6 7.89 7.32 -24.96
CA SER A 6 9.28 7.63 -24.62
C SER A 6 9.67 6.93 -23.30
N ALA A 7 10.96 6.66 -23.09
CA ALA A 7 11.41 5.97 -21.87
C ALA A 7 10.97 6.69 -20.58
N GLU A 8 10.83 8.01 -20.62
CA GLU A 8 10.35 8.83 -19.51
C GLU A 8 8.84 8.67 -19.23
N GLU A 9 7.99 8.61 -20.25
CA GLU A 9 6.56 8.28 -20.09
C GLU A 9 6.36 6.93 -19.41
N ARG A 10 7.13 5.91 -19.81
CA ARG A 10 7.05 4.57 -19.21
C ARG A 10 7.48 4.55 -17.75
N LYS A 11 8.51 5.33 -17.37
CA LYS A 11 8.94 5.45 -15.97
C LYS A 11 7.86 6.11 -15.11
N ARG A 12 7.21 7.17 -15.62
CA ARG A 12 6.12 7.86 -14.93
C ARG A 12 4.91 6.96 -14.74
N ASP A 13 4.44 6.32 -15.81
CA ASP A 13 3.31 5.38 -15.77
C ASP A 13 3.54 4.25 -14.77
N THR A 14 4.76 3.71 -14.72
CA THR A 14 5.12 2.64 -13.79
C THR A 14 5.04 3.13 -12.34
N ARG A 15 5.58 4.32 -12.06
CA ARG A 15 5.54 4.92 -10.72
C ARG A 15 4.10 5.18 -10.27
N GLU A 16 3.27 5.74 -11.14
CA GLU A 16 1.86 6.01 -10.85
C GLU A 16 1.09 4.72 -10.56
N LYS A 17 1.31 3.66 -11.36
CA LYS A 17 0.70 2.34 -11.12
C LYS A 17 1.15 1.71 -9.80
N ILE A 18 2.42 1.85 -9.42
CA ILE A 18 2.93 1.39 -8.13
C ILE A 18 2.27 2.13 -6.97
N GLN A 19 2.16 3.47 -7.07
CA GLN A 19 1.51 4.28 -6.04
C GLN A 19 0.05 3.90 -5.87
N LEU A 20 -0.69 3.75 -6.98
CA LEU A 20 -2.09 3.31 -6.97
C LEU A 20 -2.25 1.90 -6.39
N GLY A 21 -1.35 0.97 -6.74
CA GLY A 21 -1.32 -0.36 -6.13
C GLY A 21 -1.05 -0.32 -4.63
N GLY A 22 -0.20 0.60 -4.17
CA GLY A 22 0.06 0.84 -2.75
C GLY A 22 -1.18 1.30 -1.97
N LEU A 23 -2.09 2.06 -2.61
CA LEU A 23 -3.36 2.45 -1.99
C LEU A 23 -4.26 1.26 -1.67
N VAL A 24 -4.34 0.30 -2.61
CA VAL A 24 -5.14 -0.92 -2.45
C VAL A 24 -4.63 -1.77 -1.29
N VAL A 25 -3.31 -1.90 -1.16
CA VAL A 25 -2.69 -2.63 -0.05
C VAL A 25 -2.97 -1.94 1.28
N LYS A 26 -2.81 -0.62 1.34
CA LYS A 26 -3.06 0.18 2.56
C LYS A 26 -4.53 0.15 2.99
N ALA A 27 -5.45 0.04 2.04
CA ALA A 27 -6.87 -0.15 2.32
C ALA A 27 -7.21 -1.58 2.83
N GLY A 28 -6.22 -2.47 2.97
CA GLY A 28 -6.44 -3.87 3.38
C GLY A 28 -7.05 -4.74 2.27
N LEU A 29 -7.08 -4.26 1.03
CA LEU A 29 -7.76 -4.92 -0.09
C LEU A 29 -6.83 -5.82 -0.92
N ARG A 30 -5.62 -6.11 -0.44
CA ARG A 30 -4.65 -6.96 -1.16
C ARG A 30 -5.21 -8.34 -1.52
N SER A 31 -6.03 -8.91 -0.63
CA SER A 31 -6.64 -10.24 -0.78
C SER A 31 -8.03 -10.19 -1.40
N ALA A 32 -8.59 -8.99 -1.60
CA ALA A 32 -9.94 -8.82 -2.11
C ALA A 32 -10.01 -9.10 -3.62
N ASP A 33 -11.19 -9.49 -4.08
CA ASP A 33 -11.43 -9.75 -5.50
C ASP A 33 -11.19 -8.47 -6.33
N ARG A 34 -10.45 -8.62 -7.43
CA ARG A 34 -10.05 -7.49 -8.28
C ARG A 34 -11.24 -6.78 -8.92
N ALA A 35 -12.28 -7.52 -9.28
CA ALA A 35 -13.51 -6.97 -9.84
C ALA A 35 -14.29 -6.18 -8.77
N VAL A 36 -14.26 -6.61 -7.51
CA VAL A 36 -14.87 -5.86 -6.40
C VAL A 36 -14.16 -4.52 -6.19
N ILE A 37 -12.82 -4.52 -6.14
CA ILE A 37 -12.02 -3.29 -5.98
C ILE A 37 -12.30 -2.33 -7.14
N LEU A 38 -12.25 -2.84 -8.38
CA LEU A 38 -12.50 -2.03 -9.56
C LEU A 38 -13.95 -1.50 -9.58
N GLY A 39 -14.93 -2.33 -9.22
CA GLY A 39 -16.33 -1.95 -9.12
C GLY A 39 -16.57 -0.80 -8.14
N ALA A 40 -15.95 -0.87 -6.96
CA ALA A 40 -16.06 0.20 -5.96
C ALA A 40 -15.44 1.53 -6.45
N LEU A 41 -14.29 1.48 -7.13
CA LEU A 41 -13.65 2.67 -7.69
C LEU A 41 -14.47 3.29 -8.82
N VAL A 42 -15.09 2.47 -9.68
CA VAL A 42 -15.97 2.94 -10.75
C VAL A 42 -17.25 3.54 -10.17
N ASP A 43 -17.86 2.90 -9.17
CA ASP A 43 -19.05 3.44 -8.52
C ASP A 43 -18.77 4.79 -7.87
N LEU A 44 -17.61 4.92 -7.20
CA LEU A 44 -17.16 6.19 -6.64
C LEU A 44 -16.94 7.25 -7.74
N ALA A 45 -16.27 6.89 -8.85
CA ALA A 45 -16.06 7.81 -9.96
C ALA A 45 -17.36 8.26 -10.64
N ARG A 46 -18.45 7.48 -10.53
CA ARG A 46 -19.77 7.90 -11.03
C ARG A 46 -20.46 8.90 -10.10
N ARG A 47 -20.13 8.91 -8.81
CA ARG A 47 -20.68 9.82 -7.79
C ARG A 47 -19.95 11.16 -7.73
N THR A 48 -19.24 11.55 -8.80
CA THR A 48 -18.30 12.68 -8.80
C THR A 48 -18.94 14.02 -8.40
N ASP A 49 -20.25 14.19 -8.59
CA ASP A 49 -20.97 15.42 -8.24
C ASP A 49 -21.18 15.63 -6.73
N ASN A 50 -20.90 14.64 -5.88
CA ASN A 50 -21.06 14.77 -4.43
C ASN A 50 -19.79 15.29 -3.75
N GLN A 51 -19.56 16.61 -3.81
CA GLN A 51 -18.43 17.31 -3.18
C GLN A 51 -18.25 16.96 -1.69
N MET A 52 -19.34 16.72 -0.95
CA MET A 52 -19.26 16.33 0.46
C MET A 52 -18.72 14.91 0.65
N GLU A 53 -19.06 13.99 -0.25
CA GLU A 53 -18.57 12.62 -0.22
C GLU A 53 -17.08 12.54 -0.54
N TRP A 54 -16.60 13.35 -1.49
CA TRP A 54 -15.16 13.52 -1.73
C TRP A 54 -14.43 14.08 -0.53
N ALA A 55 -14.99 15.10 0.13
CA ALA A 55 -14.39 15.68 1.34
C ALA A 55 -14.30 14.65 2.48
N ARG A 56 -15.36 13.85 2.69
CA ARG A 56 -15.39 12.76 3.66
C ARG A 56 -14.35 11.69 3.33
N LEU A 57 -14.30 11.20 2.09
CA LEU A 57 -13.35 10.18 1.66
C LEU A 57 -11.91 10.67 1.77
N ARG A 58 -11.66 11.94 1.48
CA ARG A 58 -10.35 12.58 1.68
C ARG A 58 -9.95 12.60 3.16
N ALA A 59 -10.89 12.90 4.07
CA ALA A 59 -10.63 12.89 5.50
C ALA A 59 -10.31 11.47 6.00
N ILE A 60 -11.08 10.47 5.58
CA ILE A 60 -10.84 9.05 5.90
C ILE A 60 -9.48 8.61 5.37
N GLY A 61 -9.17 8.91 4.10
CA GLY A 61 -7.88 8.60 3.51
C GLY A 61 -6.73 9.23 4.29
N LYS A 62 -6.83 10.53 4.62
CA LYS A 62 -5.80 11.23 5.39
C LYS A 62 -5.57 10.59 6.76
N ALA A 63 -6.63 10.15 7.44
CA ALA A 63 -6.51 9.44 8.72
C ALA A 63 -5.81 8.08 8.55
N ALA A 64 -6.20 7.28 7.55
CA ALA A 64 -5.56 5.99 7.25
C ALA A 64 -4.07 6.16 6.90
N PHE A 65 -3.71 7.22 6.18
CA PHE A 65 -2.31 7.55 5.91
C PHE A 65 -1.53 8.04 7.14
N GLY A 66 -2.20 8.70 8.09
CA GLY A 66 -1.58 9.20 9.32
C GLY A 66 -1.29 8.10 10.33
N ASN A 67 -2.17 7.09 10.42
CA ASN A 67 -2.03 5.96 11.35
C ASN A 67 -0.79 5.09 11.05
N ASP A 68 -0.37 4.98 9.78
CA ASP A 68 0.83 4.24 9.39
C ASP A 68 2.14 4.81 9.99
N MET A 69 2.17 6.12 10.32
CA MET A 69 3.34 6.73 10.97
C MET A 69 3.49 6.26 12.43
N GLU A 70 2.42 5.76 13.04
CA GLU A 70 2.40 5.20 14.39
C GLU A 70 2.70 3.69 14.35
N GLU A 71 2.13 2.95 13.40
CA GLU A 71 2.42 1.50 13.21
C GLU A 71 3.86 1.21 12.75
N THR A 72 4.49 2.12 12.00
CA THR A 72 5.92 1.96 11.63
C THR A 72 6.86 2.10 12.84
N ARG A 73 6.43 2.77 13.94
CA ARG A 73 7.22 2.84 15.17
C ARG A 73 7.09 1.59 16.04
N THR A 74 5.96 0.88 15.99
CA THR A 74 5.75 -0.34 16.79
C THR A 74 6.37 -1.59 16.18
N HIS A 75 6.59 -1.62 14.86
CA HIS A 75 7.20 -2.78 14.18
C HIS A 75 8.74 -2.79 14.12
N ASN A 76 9.43 -1.75 14.60
CA ASN A 76 10.90 -1.66 14.60
C ASN A 76 11.54 -1.95 15.97
N GLY A 77 10.78 -2.52 16.92
CA GLY A 77 11.21 -2.80 18.31
C GLY A 77 11.25 -4.27 18.71
N ALA A 78 11.05 -5.22 17.78
CA ALA A 78 11.02 -6.65 18.09
C ALA A 78 11.80 -7.46 17.04
N GLY A 79 13.13 -7.41 17.10
CA GLY A 79 13.98 -8.17 16.20
C GLY A 79 15.44 -8.14 16.61
N GLY A 80 15.76 -8.74 17.77
CA GLY A 80 17.13 -8.74 18.27
C GLY A 80 17.38 -9.62 19.49
N THR A 81 16.81 -10.83 19.56
CA THR A 81 17.39 -11.89 20.39
C THR A 81 17.75 -13.05 19.47
N TYR A 82 18.94 -12.95 18.88
CA TYR A 82 19.65 -14.13 18.39
C TYR A 82 20.18 -14.85 19.64
N ASP A 83 19.36 -15.67 20.27
CA ASP A 83 19.87 -16.66 21.21
C ASP A 83 19.75 -18.02 20.53
N GLY A 84 20.85 -18.44 19.92
CA GLY A 84 20.92 -19.64 19.12
C GLY A 84 22.35 -20.17 19.09
N ASN A 85 22.66 -21.01 20.08
CA ASN A 85 23.20 -22.38 19.94
C ASN A 85 24.49 -22.54 19.09
N ALA A 86 25.58 -23.23 19.43
CA ALA A 86 25.90 -24.34 20.33
C ALA A 86 27.42 -24.58 20.21
N VAL A 87 28.12 -25.03 21.26
CA VAL A 87 29.15 -26.09 21.15
C VAL A 87 29.21 -26.83 22.51
N GLY A 88 28.98 -28.15 22.48
CA GLY A 88 29.07 -29.05 23.63
C GLY A 88 30.52 -29.39 24.02
N PRO A 89 30.73 -30.23 25.05
CA PRO A 89 32.01 -30.33 25.76
C PRO A 89 32.97 -31.31 25.09
N ASP A 90 34.19 -30.85 24.78
CA ASP A 90 35.30 -31.75 24.46
C ASP A 90 35.99 -32.19 25.76
N ARG A 91 36.00 -33.51 25.97
CA ARG A 91 36.77 -34.21 27.00
C ARG A 91 38.04 -34.73 26.34
N ASP A 92 39.20 -34.38 26.90
CA ASP A 92 40.43 -35.16 26.87
C ASP A 92 41.21 -34.90 28.16
#